data_AF-D7DAQ9-F1
#
_entry.id   AF-D7DAQ9-F1
#
_cell.length_a   1.000
_cell.length_b   1.000
_cell.length_c   1.000
_cell.angle_alpha   90.00
_cell.angle_beta   90.00
_cell.angle_gamma   90.00
#
_symmetry.space_group_name_H-M   'P 1'
#
loop_
_entity.id
_entity.type
_entity.pdbx_description
1 polymer ?
#
loop_
_entity_poly.entity_id
_entity_poly.type
_entity_poly.pdbx_seq_one_letter_code
_entity_poly.pdbx_strand_id
1 'polypeptide(L)'
;MHLSLDNLRSFLVDVGRLYNITSAIKDYYDEVVRPLNGKNIDELPRDLKVAVLGGLKPDGEYVDNAYAMFIKDFIGLYIEDPKLYVFMLKRGRIPSVKIITSATKFVEFVYLLNGVSGFIISKARNLGLIHNSVKSSKTEINQLNIEDAITELINTILNLSVGTNSFTTGIWGLRKTTLRYAKKAYGKLPENLLEVLGFSKLVDLKNYQLWGFPDYVTKCRLYQYEYNEYGLIINGLPIVSEYLRKIPGLSSIALNTLGGAICILNEVIWRYIDLLYKDLNKWYKNSINLEKEYVRKAWRSLDEIGWSMPEYLKSLYVDFREALDGRVGSSYGSPFKFLHYDENGVIKEYTQWFYRGSYERSGFYTYKLSQYIYLPELLDDLMPAIYLGVVDTTLYLNSGRALLILIRSPSREKL
;
A
#
# COMPACT_ATOMS: atom_id res chain seq x y z
N MET A 1 -19.83 14.28 6.85
CA MET A 1 -18.88 13.52 7.69
C MET A 1 -18.25 14.51 8.66
N HIS A 2 -18.27 14.24 9.97
CA HIS A 2 -17.69 15.13 10.97
C HIS A 2 -16.31 14.60 11.39
N LEU A 3 -15.26 15.39 11.20
CA LEU A 3 -13.90 15.05 11.65
C LEU A 3 -13.63 15.70 13.00
N SER A 4 -13.23 14.92 13.99
CA SER A 4 -12.91 15.41 15.35
C SER A 4 -11.75 14.65 15.97
N LEU A 5 -11.19 15.20 17.05
CA LEU A 5 -10.17 14.50 17.85
C LEU A 5 -10.72 13.23 18.50
N ASP A 6 -12.00 13.17 18.85
CA ASP A 6 -12.60 11.97 19.43
C ASP A 6 -12.76 10.87 18.38
N ASN A 7 -13.08 11.21 17.14
CA ASN A 7 -13.04 10.24 16.04
C ASN A 7 -11.62 9.73 15.78
N LEU A 8 -10.61 10.60 15.85
CA LEU A 8 -9.20 10.20 15.76
C LEU A 8 -8.82 9.23 16.89
N ARG A 9 -9.19 9.54 18.15
CA ARG A 9 -8.92 8.66 19.31
C ARG A 9 -9.58 7.30 19.14
N SER A 10 -10.83 7.26 18.69
CA SER A 10 -11.53 6.01 18.39
C SER A 10 -10.81 5.21 17.31
N PHE A 11 -10.42 5.86 16.21
CA PHE A 11 -9.66 5.23 15.12
C PHE A 11 -8.32 4.67 15.62
N LEU A 12 -7.63 5.37 16.53
CA LEU A 12 -6.36 4.92 17.09
C LEU A 12 -6.48 3.64 17.94
N VAL A 13 -7.66 3.33 18.49
CA VAL A 13 -7.90 2.04 19.17
C VAL A 13 -7.82 0.89 18.17
N ASP A 14 -8.45 1.03 17.02
CA ASP A 14 -8.43 0.02 15.95
C ASP A 14 -7.03 -0.12 15.34
N VAL A 15 -6.29 0.99 15.18
CA VAL A 15 -4.87 0.92 14.76
C VAL A 15 -4.01 0.25 15.83
N GLY A 16 -4.31 0.44 17.12
CA GLY A 16 -3.62 -0.24 18.21
C GLY A 16 -3.84 -1.75 18.16
N ARG A 17 -5.08 -2.17 17.88
CA ARG A 17 -5.42 -3.57 17.63
C ARG A 17 -4.64 -4.14 16.43
N LEU A 18 -4.62 -3.41 15.31
CA LEU A 18 -3.84 -3.79 14.13
C LEU A 18 -2.35 -3.96 14.46
N TYR A 19 -1.75 -3.01 15.17
CA TYR A 19 -0.36 -3.06 15.57
C TYR A 19 -0.05 -4.29 16.44
N ASN A 20 -0.95 -4.62 17.38
CA ASN A 20 -0.78 -5.79 18.24
C ASN A 20 -0.84 -7.11 17.46
N ILE A 21 -1.85 -7.30 16.62
CA ILE A 21 -2.00 -8.54 15.84
C ILE A 21 -0.82 -8.71 14.87
N THR A 22 -0.44 -7.64 14.16
CA THR A 22 0.69 -7.69 13.23
C THR A 22 2.01 -7.93 13.96
N SER A 23 2.19 -7.37 15.16
CA SER A 23 3.38 -7.67 15.99
C SER A 23 3.41 -9.13 16.38
N ALA A 24 2.30 -9.70 16.84
CA ALA A 24 2.21 -11.10 17.23
C ALA A 24 2.53 -12.05 16.07
N ILE A 25 1.97 -11.81 14.88
CA ILE A 25 2.26 -12.63 13.68
C ILE A 25 3.72 -12.47 13.25
N LYS A 26 4.24 -11.23 13.26
CA LYS A 26 5.64 -10.94 12.91
C LYS A 26 6.60 -11.67 13.86
N ASP A 27 6.37 -11.56 15.16
CA ASP A 27 7.22 -12.16 16.19
C ASP A 27 7.10 -13.70 16.15
N TYR A 28 5.91 -14.25 15.91
CA TYR A 28 5.74 -15.68 15.63
C TYR A 28 6.56 -16.13 14.41
N TYR A 29 6.55 -15.36 13.32
CA TYR A 29 7.35 -15.70 12.14
C TYR A 29 8.85 -15.60 12.41
N ASP A 30 9.31 -14.52 13.06
CA ASP A 30 10.72 -14.27 13.36
C ASP A 30 11.31 -15.27 14.36
N GLU A 31 10.59 -15.53 15.46
CA GLU A 31 11.10 -16.26 16.62
C GLU A 31 10.76 -17.76 16.59
N VAL A 32 9.64 -18.14 15.98
CA VAL A 32 9.18 -19.53 15.96
C VAL A 32 9.38 -20.16 14.58
N VAL A 33 8.88 -19.53 13.50
CA VAL A 33 8.85 -20.17 12.18
C VAL A 33 10.22 -20.15 11.51
N ARG A 34 10.79 -18.97 11.27
CA ARG A 34 12.03 -18.79 10.49
C ARG A 34 13.18 -19.68 11.00
N PRO A 35 13.42 -19.84 12.32
CA PRO A 35 14.49 -20.69 12.84
C PRO A 35 14.30 -22.20 12.58
N LEU A 36 13.14 -22.66 12.08
CA LEU A 36 12.90 -24.07 11.77
C LEU A 36 13.46 -24.50 10.43
N ASN A 37 13.88 -23.55 9.57
CA ASN A 37 14.38 -23.88 8.25
C ASN A 37 15.54 -24.90 8.31
N GLY A 38 15.41 -26.00 7.58
CA GLY A 38 16.40 -27.07 7.53
C GLY A 38 16.37 -28.07 8.70
N LYS A 39 15.58 -27.83 9.76
CA LYS A 39 15.39 -28.81 10.85
C LYS A 39 14.59 -30.01 10.37
N ASN A 40 14.79 -31.18 10.98
CA ASN A 40 13.96 -32.34 10.67
C ASN A 40 12.58 -32.22 11.32
N ILE A 41 11.57 -32.82 10.68
CA ILE A 41 10.19 -32.77 11.15
C ILE A 41 10.00 -33.40 12.53
N ASP A 42 10.80 -34.40 12.91
CA ASP A 42 10.73 -35.05 14.22
C ASP A 42 11.19 -34.14 15.37
N GLU A 43 12.03 -33.14 15.08
CA GLU A 43 12.48 -32.11 16.02
C GLU A 43 11.39 -31.07 16.34
N LEU A 44 10.29 -31.04 15.58
CA LEU A 44 9.24 -30.04 15.77
C LEU A 44 8.36 -30.34 17.00
N PRO A 45 7.96 -29.29 17.75
CA PRO A 45 6.85 -29.36 18.68
C PRO A 45 5.58 -29.92 18.03
N ARG A 46 4.71 -30.53 18.83
CA ARG A 46 3.49 -31.20 18.36
C ARG A 46 2.61 -30.27 17.51
N ASP A 47 2.41 -29.04 17.95
CA ASP A 47 1.50 -28.10 17.28
C ASP A 47 2.05 -27.68 15.91
N LEU A 48 3.37 -27.52 15.79
CA LEU A 48 4.02 -27.23 14.51
C LEU A 48 4.04 -28.44 13.57
N LYS A 49 4.12 -29.67 14.10
CA LYS A 49 3.91 -30.89 13.30
C LYS A 49 2.50 -30.92 12.71
N VAL A 50 1.48 -30.60 13.51
CA VAL A 50 0.10 -30.47 13.02
C VAL A 50 0.00 -29.39 11.94
N ALA A 51 0.69 -28.26 12.13
CA ALA A 51 0.70 -27.17 11.16
C ALA A 51 1.27 -27.57 9.79
N VAL A 52 2.26 -28.48 9.72
CA VAL A 52 2.85 -28.90 8.43
C VAL A 52 2.30 -30.22 7.89
N LEU A 53 1.62 -31.02 8.70
CA LEU A 53 1.06 -32.33 8.33
C LEU A 53 -0.47 -32.34 8.23
N GLY A 54 -1.15 -31.31 8.73
CA GLY A 54 -2.61 -31.24 8.77
C GLY A 54 -3.22 -31.40 7.39
N GLY A 55 -3.96 -32.50 7.18
CA GLY A 55 -4.59 -32.86 5.91
C GLY A 55 -3.71 -33.67 4.94
N LEU A 56 -2.55 -34.17 5.36
CA LEU A 56 -1.71 -35.08 4.57
C LEU A 56 -2.33 -36.48 4.50
N LYS A 57 -2.49 -37.01 3.29
CA LYS A 57 -3.06 -38.36 3.03
C LYS A 57 -1.98 -39.45 3.08
N PRO A 58 -2.39 -40.74 3.19
CA PRO A 58 -1.47 -41.89 3.17
C PRO A 58 -0.73 -42.12 1.85
N ASP A 59 -1.02 -41.39 0.77
CA ASP A 59 -0.26 -41.41 -0.49
C ASP A 59 0.80 -40.29 -0.55
N GLY A 60 0.86 -39.42 0.46
CA GLY A 60 1.75 -38.28 0.53
C GLY A 60 1.23 -37.03 -0.20
N GLU A 61 -0.04 -37.00 -0.61
CA GLU A 61 -0.69 -35.82 -1.15
C GLU A 61 -1.56 -35.12 -0.09
N TYR A 62 -1.72 -33.81 -0.18
CA TYR A 62 -2.62 -33.09 0.72
C TYR A 62 -4.07 -33.15 0.21
N VAL A 63 -5.05 -33.18 1.11
CA VAL A 63 -6.47 -32.94 0.75
C VAL A 63 -6.67 -31.49 0.27
N ASP A 64 -7.75 -31.27 -0.49
CA ASP A 64 -8.18 -29.91 -0.82
C ASP A 64 -8.45 -29.14 0.49
N ASN A 65 -7.98 -27.88 0.55
CA ASN A 65 -8.06 -27.03 1.74
C ASN A 65 -7.38 -27.61 2.99
N ALA A 66 -6.38 -28.47 2.83
CA ALA A 66 -5.56 -28.96 3.94
C ALA A 66 -4.96 -27.80 4.76
N TYR A 67 -5.02 -27.90 6.10
CA TYR A 67 -4.47 -26.89 7.01
C TYR A 67 -2.98 -26.60 6.73
N ALA A 68 -2.20 -27.61 6.39
CA ALA A 68 -0.79 -27.42 6.02
C ALA A 68 -0.59 -26.52 4.79
N MET A 69 -1.54 -26.55 3.84
CA MET A 69 -1.50 -25.66 2.68
C MET A 69 -1.89 -24.24 3.06
N PHE A 70 -2.78 -24.03 4.04
CA PHE A 70 -3.11 -22.71 4.57
C PHE A 70 -1.87 -22.08 5.22
N ILE A 71 -1.19 -22.85 6.07
CA ILE A 71 0.06 -22.44 6.73
C ILE A 71 1.14 -22.13 5.70
N LYS A 72 1.30 -22.97 4.67
CA LYS A 72 2.25 -22.71 3.58
C LYS A 72 1.94 -21.40 2.85
N ASP A 73 0.69 -21.14 2.49
CA ASP A 73 0.33 -19.98 1.68
C ASP A 73 0.50 -18.66 2.47
N PHE A 74 0.10 -18.63 3.74
CA PHE A 74 0.17 -17.41 4.57
C PHE A 74 1.52 -17.25 5.27
N ILE A 75 2.08 -18.30 5.84
CA ILE A 75 3.26 -18.23 6.73
C ILE A 75 4.52 -18.79 6.07
N GLY A 76 4.38 -19.59 5.02
CA GLY A 76 5.52 -20.13 4.26
C GLY A 76 6.22 -21.29 4.96
N LEU A 77 5.55 -21.94 5.91
CA LEU A 77 6.07 -23.10 6.63
C LEU A 77 5.52 -24.39 6.02
N TYR A 78 6.40 -25.30 5.57
CA TYR A 78 6.02 -26.59 4.99
C TYR A 78 7.16 -27.62 5.07
N ILE A 79 6.87 -28.88 4.76
CA ILE A 79 7.88 -29.96 4.68
C ILE A 79 8.38 -30.13 3.25
N GLU A 80 9.67 -30.44 3.09
CA GLU A 80 10.36 -30.54 1.80
C GLU A 80 9.74 -31.60 0.88
N ASP A 81 9.53 -32.81 1.40
CA ASP A 81 8.99 -33.95 0.64
C ASP A 81 7.93 -34.73 1.45
N PRO A 82 6.64 -34.40 1.29
CA PRO A 82 5.54 -35.11 1.94
C PRO A 82 5.42 -36.59 1.53
N LYS A 83 5.80 -36.95 0.31
CA LYS A 83 5.72 -38.34 -0.17
C LYS A 83 6.80 -39.19 0.48
N LEU A 84 8.01 -38.65 0.60
CA LEU A 84 9.11 -39.27 1.34
C LEU A 84 8.76 -39.42 2.82
N TYR A 85 8.13 -38.42 3.43
CA TYR A 85 7.67 -38.48 4.83
C TYR A 85 6.76 -39.70 5.06
N VAL A 86 5.72 -39.84 4.25
CA VAL A 86 4.77 -40.96 4.34
C VAL A 86 5.44 -42.30 4.03
N PHE A 87 6.34 -42.35 3.05
CA PHE A 87 7.09 -43.55 2.72
C PHE A 87 7.97 -44.04 3.87
N MET A 88 8.65 -43.14 4.58
CA MET A 88 9.48 -43.49 5.73
C MET A 88 8.63 -44.00 6.90
N LEU A 89 7.49 -43.35 7.19
CA LEU A 89 6.54 -43.81 8.21
C LEU A 89 6.03 -45.23 7.91
N LYS A 90 5.64 -45.52 6.67
CA LYS A 90 5.19 -46.86 6.26
C LYS A 90 6.25 -47.94 6.46
N ARG A 91 7.53 -47.56 6.44
CA ARG A 91 8.67 -48.46 6.70
C ARG A 91 9.08 -48.52 8.17
N GLY A 92 8.33 -47.89 9.08
CA GLY A 92 8.67 -47.83 10.51
C GLY A 92 9.96 -47.05 10.79
N ARG A 93 10.37 -46.15 9.90
CA ARG A 93 11.57 -45.31 10.05
C ARG A 93 11.21 -43.91 10.53
N ILE A 94 12.11 -43.30 11.28
CA ILE A 94 12.00 -41.89 11.66
C ILE A 94 12.13 -41.04 10.38
N PRO A 95 11.13 -40.22 10.04
CA PRO A 95 11.18 -39.43 8.81
C PRO A 95 12.24 -38.33 8.89
N SER A 96 13.31 -38.45 8.11
CA SER A 96 14.37 -37.43 7.99
C SER A 96 14.03 -36.37 6.93
N VAL A 97 12.79 -35.87 6.96
CA VAL A 97 12.31 -34.84 6.02
C VAL A 97 12.48 -33.48 6.68
N LYS A 98 13.06 -32.54 5.93
CA LYS A 98 13.35 -31.19 6.43
C LYS A 98 12.14 -30.28 6.35
N ILE A 99 12.13 -29.30 7.24
CA ILE A 99 11.24 -28.14 7.18
C ILE A 99 11.84 -27.09 6.26
N ILE A 100 11.00 -26.51 5.42
CA ILE A 100 11.33 -25.36 4.59
C ILE A 100 10.52 -24.16 5.09
N THR A 101 11.19 -23.01 5.19
CA THR A 101 10.54 -21.73 5.44
C THR A 101 10.86 -20.73 4.35
N SER A 102 9.84 -19.99 3.91
CA SER A 102 9.98 -18.90 2.95
C SER A 102 9.14 -17.70 3.35
N ALA A 103 9.67 -16.49 3.15
CA ALA A 103 8.88 -15.28 3.37
C ALA A 103 7.81 -15.18 2.29
N THR A 104 6.55 -15.34 2.68
CA THR A 104 5.41 -15.16 1.77
C THR A 104 5.12 -13.67 1.57
N LYS A 105 4.32 -13.35 0.54
CA LYS A 105 3.79 -11.99 0.36
C LYS A 105 2.92 -11.54 1.53
N PHE A 106 2.27 -12.48 2.21
CA PHE A 106 1.49 -12.18 3.41
C PHE A 106 2.39 -11.82 4.59
N VAL A 107 3.50 -12.53 4.79
CA VAL A 107 4.48 -12.14 5.80
C VAL A 107 4.99 -10.73 5.49
N GLU A 108 5.41 -10.43 4.26
CA GLU A 108 5.81 -9.06 3.88
C GLU A 108 4.73 -8.01 4.17
N PHE A 109 3.47 -8.33 3.90
CA PHE A 109 2.32 -7.47 4.20
C PHE A 109 2.24 -7.17 5.70
N VAL A 110 2.37 -8.20 6.55
CA VAL A 110 2.35 -8.06 8.02
C VAL A 110 3.46 -7.12 8.49
N TYR A 111 4.67 -7.23 7.95
CA TYR A 111 5.78 -6.33 8.33
C TYR A 111 5.48 -4.87 7.96
N LEU A 112 4.91 -4.63 6.79
CA LEU A 112 4.57 -3.27 6.36
C LEU A 112 3.44 -2.68 7.21
N LEU A 113 2.38 -3.46 7.45
CA LEU A 113 1.29 -3.03 8.35
C LEU A 113 1.83 -2.75 9.76
N ASN A 114 2.71 -3.61 10.28
CA ASN A 114 3.32 -3.43 11.58
C ASN A 114 4.15 -2.15 11.65
N GLY A 115 4.97 -1.88 10.63
CA GLY A 115 5.77 -0.65 10.55
C GLY A 115 4.93 0.62 10.51
N VAL A 116 3.89 0.66 9.66
CA VAL A 116 3.03 1.84 9.52
C VAL A 116 2.16 2.04 10.76
N SER A 117 1.50 0.99 11.27
CA SER A 117 0.68 1.07 12.48
C SER A 117 1.51 1.40 13.72
N GLY A 118 2.71 0.83 13.85
CA GLY A 118 3.66 1.14 14.93
C GLY A 118 4.10 2.60 14.90
N PHE A 119 4.34 3.17 13.71
CA PHE A 119 4.59 4.61 13.55
C PHE A 119 3.40 5.44 14.03
N ILE A 120 2.18 5.11 13.58
CA ILE A 120 0.95 5.84 13.95
C ILE A 120 0.77 5.86 15.48
N ILE A 121 0.89 4.70 16.14
CA ILE A 121 0.74 4.58 17.60
C ILE A 121 1.84 5.35 18.33
N SER A 122 3.09 5.26 17.86
CA SER A 122 4.22 5.97 18.48
C SER A 122 4.05 7.49 18.35
N LYS A 123 3.68 7.98 17.16
CA LYS A 123 3.41 9.40 16.91
C LYS A 123 2.24 9.90 17.75
N ALA A 124 1.15 9.14 17.83
CA ALA A 124 -0.03 9.49 18.64
C ALA A 124 0.29 9.56 20.14
N ARG A 125 1.14 8.65 20.65
CA ARG A 125 1.62 8.68 22.03
C ARG A 125 2.45 9.94 22.31
N ASN A 126 3.37 10.29 21.40
CA ASN A 126 4.20 11.49 21.54
C ASN A 126 3.37 12.78 21.52
N LEU A 127 2.21 12.76 20.87
CA LEU A 127 1.25 13.86 20.83
C LEU A 127 0.25 13.82 22.00
N GLY A 128 0.37 12.89 22.94
CA GLY A 128 -0.52 12.78 24.11
C GLY A 128 -1.95 12.36 23.77
N LEU A 129 -2.18 11.73 22.60
CA LEU A 129 -3.52 11.32 22.16
C LEU A 129 -3.97 9.98 22.77
N ILE A 130 -3.00 9.18 23.24
CA ILE A 130 -3.24 7.86 23.84
C ILE A 130 -2.46 7.82 25.16
N HIS A 131 -3.17 7.65 26.28
CA HIS A 131 -2.57 7.64 27.62
C HIS A 131 -2.23 6.23 28.12
N ASN A 132 -2.98 5.22 27.68
CA ASN A 132 -2.74 3.84 28.07
C ASN A 132 -1.77 3.19 27.09
N SER A 133 -0.90 2.32 27.61
CA SER A 133 -0.24 1.36 26.75
C SER A 133 -1.35 0.60 26.02
N VAL A 134 -1.42 0.74 24.69
CA VAL A 134 -1.84 -0.38 23.86
C VAL A 134 -0.94 -1.50 24.35
N LYS A 135 -1.45 -2.31 25.29
CA LYS A 135 -0.69 -3.41 25.86
C LYS A 135 -0.40 -4.26 24.64
N SER A 136 0.87 -4.39 24.28
CA SER A 136 1.30 -5.66 23.72
C SER A 136 1.03 -6.65 24.85
N SER A 137 -0.20 -7.17 24.93
CA SER A 137 -0.34 -8.48 25.51
C SER A 137 0.57 -9.32 24.64
N LYS A 138 1.78 -9.60 25.13
CA LYS A 138 2.57 -10.70 24.62
C LYS A 138 1.69 -11.91 24.88
N THR A 139 0.75 -12.19 23.98
CA THR A 139 0.24 -13.53 23.81
C THR A 139 1.49 -14.38 23.75
N GLU A 140 1.62 -15.37 24.62
CA GLU A 140 2.79 -16.26 24.55
C GLU A 140 2.89 -16.71 23.10
N ILE A 141 4.01 -16.36 22.44
CA ILE A 141 4.15 -16.50 20.99
C ILE A 141 3.89 -17.96 20.56
N ASN A 142 4.12 -18.90 21.47
CA ASN A 142 3.89 -20.33 21.33
C ASN A 142 2.42 -20.78 21.36
N GLN A 143 1.47 -19.90 21.73
CA GLN A 143 0.03 -20.17 21.79
C GLN A 143 -0.77 -19.41 20.72
N LEU A 144 -0.10 -18.75 19.77
CA LEU A 144 -0.80 -17.99 18.74
C LEU A 144 -1.60 -18.93 17.82
N ASN A 145 -2.93 -18.86 17.90
CA ASN A 145 -3.77 -19.45 16.86
C ASN A 145 -3.68 -18.58 15.60
N ILE A 146 -2.90 -19.06 14.64
CA ILE A 146 -2.57 -18.29 13.45
C ILE A 146 -3.77 -18.05 12.53
N GLU A 147 -4.73 -18.98 12.49
CA GLU A 147 -5.97 -18.82 11.71
C GLU A 147 -6.83 -17.67 12.26
N ASP A 148 -7.02 -17.65 13.59
CA ASP A 148 -7.73 -16.59 14.27
C ASP A 148 -7.02 -15.25 14.09
N ALA A 149 -5.69 -15.23 14.21
CA ALA A 149 -4.90 -14.01 14.03
C ALA A 149 -4.98 -13.46 12.60
N ILE A 150 -4.95 -14.32 11.58
CA ILE A 150 -5.12 -13.91 10.17
C ILE A 150 -6.54 -13.39 9.95
N THR A 151 -7.56 -14.07 10.47
CA THR A 151 -8.96 -13.64 10.36
C THR A 151 -9.19 -12.30 11.04
N GLU A 152 -8.64 -12.13 12.25
CA GLU A 152 -8.71 -10.88 13.01
C GLU A 152 -7.98 -9.75 12.29
N LEU A 153 -6.81 -10.04 11.70
CA LEU A 153 -6.07 -9.09 10.88
C LEU A 153 -6.92 -8.61 9.70
N ILE A 154 -7.51 -9.53 8.92
CA ILE A 154 -8.34 -9.23 7.75
C ILE A 154 -9.54 -8.35 8.15
N ASN A 155 -10.24 -8.71 9.23
CA ASN A 155 -11.37 -7.92 9.72
C ASN A 155 -10.93 -6.53 10.20
N THR A 156 -9.78 -6.43 10.85
CA THR A 156 -9.26 -5.15 11.35
C THR A 156 -8.87 -4.22 10.19
N ILE A 157 -8.19 -4.71 9.16
CA ILE A 157 -7.85 -3.89 7.99
C ILE A 157 -9.09 -3.47 7.19
N LEU A 158 -10.12 -4.31 7.10
CA LEU A 158 -11.41 -3.96 6.49
C LEU A 158 -12.06 -2.78 7.21
N ASN A 159 -12.07 -2.81 8.55
CA ASN A 159 -12.66 -1.78 9.40
C ASN A 159 -11.86 -0.48 9.44
N LEU A 160 -10.58 -0.51 9.08
CA LEU A 160 -9.71 0.66 8.95
C LEU A 160 -9.70 1.26 7.54
N SER A 161 -10.23 0.54 6.55
CA SER A 161 -10.11 0.90 5.14
C SER A 161 -10.96 2.10 4.74
N VAL A 162 -10.47 2.86 3.76
CA VAL A 162 -11.24 3.89 3.04
C VAL A 162 -12.48 3.27 2.39
N GLY A 163 -13.62 3.95 2.50
CA GLY A 163 -14.93 3.45 2.08
C GLY A 163 -15.70 2.69 3.16
N THR A 164 -15.02 2.13 4.16
CA THR A 164 -15.63 1.45 5.32
C THR A 164 -15.56 2.30 6.57
N ASN A 165 -14.37 2.82 6.89
CA ASN A 165 -14.17 3.69 8.03
C ASN A 165 -14.44 5.15 7.65
N SER A 166 -15.34 5.80 8.37
CA SER A 166 -15.69 7.19 8.11
C SER A 166 -14.50 8.12 8.37
N PHE A 167 -13.79 7.98 9.49
CA PHE A 167 -12.64 8.81 9.80
C PHE A 167 -11.53 8.66 8.74
N THR A 168 -11.15 7.43 8.40
CA THR A 168 -10.17 7.17 7.35
C THR A 168 -10.57 7.80 6.02
N THR A 169 -11.83 7.64 5.61
CA THR A 169 -12.34 8.22 4.36
C THR A 169 -12.27 9.75 4.36
N GLY A 170 -12.51 10.39 5.51
CA GLY A 170 -12.36 11.83 5.64
C GLY A 170 -10.90 12.29 5.55
N ILE A 171 -9.98 11.60 6.24
CA ILE A 171 -8.54 11.86 6.12
C ILE A 171 -8.06 11.66 4.68
N TRP A 172 -8.56 10.62 4.02
CA TRP A 172 -8.29 10.35 2.62
C TRP A 172 -8.72 11.50 1.71
N GLY A 173 -9.92 12.08 1.91
CA GLY A 173 -10.37 13.24 1.14
C GLY A 173 -9.58 14.53 1.42
N LEU A 174 -8.85 14.60 2.54
CA LEU A 174 -7.97 15.72 2.88
C LEU A 174 -6.54 15.55 2.36
N ARG A 175 -6.14 14.36 1.85
CA ARG A 175 -4.74 14.05 1.56
C ARG A 175 -4.05 15.03 0.61
N LYS A 176 -4.81 15.61 -0.33
CA LYS A 176 -4.48 16.79 -1.14
C LYS A 176 -5.76 17.52 -1.50
N THR A 177 -5.95 18.74 -1.01
CA THR A 177 -7.18 19.50 -1.25
C THR A 177 -6.93 21.00 -1.15
N THR A 178 -7.80 21.81 -1.74
CA THR A 178 -7.81 23.25 -1.47
C THR A 178 -8.65 23.54 -0.25
N LEU A 179 -8.35 24.63 0.46
CA LEU A 179 -9.18 25.07 1.59
C LEU A 179 -10.64 25.32 1.19
N ARG A 180 -10.88 25.76 -0.05
CA ARG A 180 -12.23 25.95 -0.59
C ARG A 180 -13.00 24.63 -0.63
N TYR A 181 -12.41 23.58 -1.19
CA TYR A 181 -13.05 22.26 -1.28
C TYR A 181 -13.18 21.59 0.08
N ALA A 182 -12.13 21.67 0.92
CA ALA A 182 -12.17 21.15 2.28
C ALA A 182 -13.32 21.75 3.11
N LYS A 183 -13.50 23.08 3.04
CA LYS A 183 -14.61 23.78 3.72
C LYS A 183 -15.97 23.40 3.15
N LYS A 184 -16.09 23.20 1.84
CA LYS A 184 -17.34 22.76 1.20
C LYS A 184 -17.73 21.34 1.62
N ALA A 185 -16.76 20.42 1.68
CA ALA A 185 -17.00 19.02 1.99
C ALA A 185 -17.21 18.73 3.49
N TYR A 186 -16.45 19.41 4.36
CA TYR A 186 -16.40 19.10 5.79
C TYR A 186 -16.88 20.25 6.70
N GLY A 187 -17.21 21.42 6.15
CA GLY A 187 -17.53 22.60 6.94
C GLY A 187 -16.30 23.17 7.65
N LYS A 188 -16.46 23.58 8.91
CA LYS A 188 -15.36 24.07 9.73
C LYS A 188 -14.54 22.89 10.26
N LEU A 189 -13.34 22.71 9.69
CA LEU A 189 -12.39 21.71 10.18
C LEU A 189 -11.73 22.19 11.49
N PRO A 190 -11.64 21.34 12.54
CA PRO A 190 -10.95 21.72 13.78
C PRO A 190 -9.45 21.93 13.54
N GLU A 191 -8.95 23.12 13.84
CA GLU A 191 -7.53 23.49 13.61
C GLU A 191 -6.57 22.59 14.40
N ASN A 192 -6.91 22.30 15.66
CA ASN A 192 -6.16 21.38 16.51
C ASN A 192 -6.06 19.96 15.94
N LEU A 193 -7.11 19.48 15.26
CA LEU A 193 -7.07 18.18 14.59
C LEU A 193 -6.15 18.24 13.37
N LEU A 194 -6.24 19.28 12.55
CA LEU A 194 -5.38 19.46 11.37
C LEU A 194 -3.90 19.54 11.75
N GLU A 195 -3.58 20.27 12.81
CA GLU A 195 -2.23 20.37 13.38
C GLU A 195 -1.70 19.00 13.82
N VAL A 196 -2.49 18.27 14.61
CA VAL A 196 -2.15 16.91 15.07
C VAL A 196 -1.92 15.94 13.91
N LEU A 197 -2.73 16.06 12.85
CA LEU A 197 -2.59 15.24 11.65
C LEU A 197 -1.35 15.59 10.82
N GLY A 198 -0.70 16.74 11.08
CA GLY A 198 0.39 17.28 10.27
C GLY A 198 -0.08 17.79 8.91
N PHE A 199 -1.33 18.26 8.83
CA PHE A 199 -1.88 18.89 7.64
C PHE A 199 -1.17 20.22 7.39
N SER A 200 -0.58 20.39 6.21
CA SER A 200 0.23 21.56 5.89
C SER A 200 0.04 22.02 4.45
N LYS A 201 0.53 23.21 4.17
CA LYS A 201 0.52 23.78 2.83
C LYS A 201 1.55 23.06 1.96
N LEU A 202 1.09 22.51 0.84
CA LEU A 202 1.92 21.81 -0.14
C LEU A 202 2.34 22.73 -1.30
N VAL A 203 1.44 23.61 -1.74
CA VAL A 203 1.68 24.61 -2.79
C VAL A 203 1.15 25.95 -2.32
N ASP A 204 1.95 27.00 -2.49
CA ASP A 204 1.60 28.39 -2.20
C ASP A 204 1.86 29.23 -3.45
N LEU A 205 0.78 29.54 -4.18
CA LEU A 205 0.79 30.49 -5.28
C LEU A 205 0.00 31.73 -4.83
N LYS A 206 0.26 32.88 -5.47
CA LYS A 206 -0.25 34.19 -5.05
C LYS A 206 -1.74 34.21 -4.62
N ASN A 207 -2.60 33.47 -5.31
CA ASN A 207 -4.03 33.38 -5.03
C ASN A 207 -4.54 31.94 -4.90
N TYR A 208 -3.65 30.96 -4.71
CA TYR A 208 -4.03 29.55 -4.70
C TYR A 208 -3.17 28.76 -3.73
N GLN A 209 -3.83 27.96 -2.89
CA GLN A 209 -3.14 27.11 -1.92
C GLN A 209 -3.67 25.70 -1.98
N LEU A 210 -2.75 24.76 -2.17
CA LEU A 210 -3.00 23.33 -2.01
C LEU A 210 -2.48 22.91 -0.64
N TRP A 211 -3.30 22.20 0.11
CA TRP A 211 -2.99 21.68 1.44
C TRP A 211 -3.11 20.16 1.44
N GLY A 212 -2.43 19.49 2.35
CA GLY A 212 -2.42 18.03 2.40
C GLY A 212 -1.37 17.48 3.36
N PHE A 213 -0.99 16.23 3.14
CA PHE A 213 0.07 15.58 3.92
C PHE A 213 1.36 15.51 3.11
N PRO A 214 2.46 16.16 3.54
CA PRO A 214 3.68 16.32 2.75
C PRO A 214 4.42 14.99 2.47
N ASP A 215 4.12 13.96 3.26
CA ASP A 215 4.66 12.61 3.16
C ASP A 215 3.81 11.65 2.33
N TYR A 216 2.68 12.10 1.77
CA TYR A 216 1.81 11.27 0.93
C TYR A 216 1.77 11.76 -0.53
N VAL A 217 2.32 10.95 -1.46
CA VAL A 217 2.23 11.13 -2.92
C VAL A 217 2.55 12.57 -3.36
N THR A 218 3.50 13.22 -2.70
CA THR A 218 3.86 14.62 -2.94
C THR A 218 5.12 14.73 -3.79
N LYS A 219 6.07 13.83 -3.59
CA LYS A 219 7.38 13.81 -4.22
C LYS A 219 7.57 12.51 -4.97
N CYS A 220 8.13 12.64 -6.15
CA CYS A 220 8.58 11.54 -6.95
C CYS A 220 10.09 11.62 -7.15
N ARG A 221 10.75 10.47 -7.16
CA ARG A 221 12.15 10.32 -7.54
C ARG A 221 12.27 9.38 -8.72
N LEU A 222 12.97 9.84 -9.74
CA LEU A 222 13.43 9.00 -10.83
C LEU A 222 14.83 8.54 -10.50
N TYR A 223 15.06 7.23 -10.58
CA TYR A 223 16.37 6.65 -10.37
C TYR A 223 16.71 5.79 -11.58
N GLN A 224 17.98 5.83 -11.97
CA GLN A 224 18.54 4.96 -12.98
C GLN A 224 19.25 3.82 -12.27
N TYR A 225 19.04 2.60 -12.72
CA TYR A 225 19.46 1.42 -11.98
C TYR A 225 20.25 0.42 -12.80
N GLU A 226 20.02 0.42 -14.10
CA GLU A 226 20.86 -0.20 -15.11
C GLU A 226 21.16 0.86 -16.17
N TYR A 227 22.09 0.55 -17.08
CA TYR A 227 22.69 1.51 -18.00
C TYR A 227 21.63 2.35 -18.75
N ASN A 228 20.38 1.90 -18.91
CA ASN A 228 19.26 2.68 -19.47
C ASN A 228 17.85 2.34 -18.92
N GLU A 229 17.76 1.69 -17.75
CA GLU A 229 16.46 1.43 -17.12
C GLU A 229 16.24 2.42 -15.97
N TYR A 230 15.09 3.08 -16.02
CA TYR A 230 14.64 4.02 -15.01
C TYR A 230 13.49 3.43 -14.24
N GLY A 231 13.43 3.76 -12.96
CA GLY A 231 12.17 3.64 -12.27
C GLY A 231 11.77 4.80 -11.41
N LEU A 232 10.56 4.63 -10.89
CA LEU A 232 9.80 5.63 -10.18
C LEU A 232 9.66 5.22 -8.73
N ILE A 233 9.93 6.16 -7.82
CA ILE A 233 9.56 6.04 -6.42
C ILE A 233 8.69 7.23 -6.09
N ILE A 234 7.53 6.97 -5.50
CA ILE A 234 6.63 8.00 -5.01
C ILE A 234 6.67 7.94 -3.48
N ASN A 235 6.92 9.08 -2.84
CA ASN A 235 7.03 9.10 -1.39
C ASN A 235 5.71 8.69 -0.73
N GLY A 236 5.85 7.91 0.34
CA GLY A 236 4.72 7.35 1.07
C GLY A 236 4.15 6.07 0.45
N LEU A 237 4.52 5.67 -0.76
CA LEU A 237 4.02 4.43 -1.36
C LEU A 237 4.97 3.25 -1.10
N PRO A 238 4.43 2.03 -0.84
CA PRO A 238 5.25 0.83 -0.67
C PRO A 238 5.92 0.43 -1.98
N ILE A 239 7.20 0.06 -1.90
CA ILE A 239 7.97 -0.44 -3.04
C ILE A 239 7.61 -1.91 -3.29
N VAL A 240 6.98 -2.17 -4.43
CA VAL A 240 6.49 -3.51 -4.82
C VAL A 240 7.30 -4.18 -5.91
N SER A 241 8.07 -3.41 -6.68
CA SER A 241 9.00 -4.00 -7.64
C SER A 241 10.12 -4.73 -6.88
N GLU A 242 10.40 -5.98 -7.26
CA GLU A 242 11.52 -6.75 -6.69
C GLU A 242 12.86 -6.13 -7.08
N TYR A 243 12.90 -5.50 -8.26
CA TYR A 243 14.09 -4.85 -8.81
C TYR A 243 14.51 -3.67 -7.94
N LEU A 244 13.70 -2.61 -7.92
CA LEU A 244 13.10 -2.20 -6.66
C LEU A 244 13.94 -2.22 -5.38
N ARG A 245 13.55 -3.22 -4.60
CA ARG A 245 14.01 -3.56 -3.27
C ARG A 245 15.49 -3.91 -3.20
N LYS A 246 16.14 -4.23 -4.33
CA LYS A 246 17.57 -4.57 -4.37
C LYS A 246 18.48 -3.33 -4.36
N ILE A 247 17.93 -2.14 -4.60
CA ILE A 247 18.75 -0.93 -4.67
C ILE A 247 19.07 -0.45 -3.24
N PRO A 248 20.37 -0.37 -2.85
CA PRO A 248 20.75 0.09 -1.51
C PRO A 248 20.30 1.53 -1.27
N GLY A 249 19.82 1.83 -0.06
CA GLY A 249 19.36 3.18 0.33
C GLY A 249 17.95 3.53 -0.15
N LEU A 250 17.29 2.67 -0.94
CA LEU A 250 15.85 2.69 -1.16
C LEU A 250 15.11 2.01 0.01
N SER A 251 15.32 2.48 1.24
CA SER A 251 14.61 1.94 2.40
C SER A 251 13.39 2.78 2.77
N SER A 252 12.26 2.09 2.78
CA SER A 252 11.03 2.35 3.52
C SER A 252 10.22 3.62 3.19
N ILE A 253 8.91 3.43 3.30
CA ILE A 253 7.91 4.47 3.39
C ILE A 253 8.39 5.58 4.35
N ALA A 254 8.60 6.79 3.82
CA ALA A 254 9.05 7.94 4.60
C ALA A 254 7.86 8.60 5.34
N LEU A 255 7.50 8.05 6.48
CA LEU A 255 6.42 8.56 7.34
C LEU A 255 6.89 9.75 8.19
N ASN A 256 6.14 10.84 8.16
CA ASN A 256 6.43 12.06 8.94
C ASN A 256 5.21 12.55 9.73
N THR A 257 4.03 12.50 9.11
CA THR A 257 2.78 13.03 9.65
C THR A 257 1.81 11.90 9.98
N LEU A 258 0.89 12.17 10.92
CA LEU A 258 -0.11 11.18 11.31
C LEU A 258 -1.14 10.97 10.19
N GLY A 259 -1.60 12.04 9.54
CA GLY A 259 -2.54 11.96 8.41
C GLY A 259 -1.93 11.30 7.18
N GLY A 260 -0.66 11.59 6.87
CA GLY A 260 0.09 10.90 5.83
C GLY A 260 0.19 9.41 6.10
N ALA A 261 0.57 9.01 7.31
CA ALA A 261 0.64 7.60 7.70
C ALA A 261 -0.71 6.87 7.61
N ILE A 262 -1.83 7.54 7.93
CA ILE A 262 -3.18 6.96 7.77
C ILE A 262 -3.50 6.71 6.29
N CYS A 263 -3.18 7.65 5.40
CA CYS A 263 -3.36 7.45 3.96
C CYS A 263 -2.48 6.29 3.47
N ILE A 264 -1.23 6.26 3.92
CA ILE A 264 -0.28 5.22 3.53
C ILE A 264 -0.69 3.83 4.03
N LEU A 265 -1.24 3.73 5.23
CA LEU A 265 -1.81 2.48 5.74
C LEU A 265 -2.84 1.90 4.75
N ASN A 266 -3.66 2.76 4.15
CA ASN A 266 -4.67 2.34 3.17
C ASN A 266 -4.05 1.92 1.84
N GLU A 267 -2.98 2.59 1.38
CA GLU A 267 -2.23 2.13 0.21
C GLU A 267 -1.62 0.75 0.43
N VAL A 268 -1.07 0.49 1.62
CA VAL A 268 -0.53 -0.82 1.99
C VAL A 268 -1.65 -1.86 1.99
N ILE A 269 -2.79 -1.57 2.62
CA ILE A 269 -3.95 -2.47 2.66
C ILE A 269 -4.43 -2.78 1.24
N TRP A 270 -4.75 -1.77 0.43
CA TRP A 270 -5.28 -1.97 -0.92
C TRP A 270 -4.32 -2.75 -1.80
N ARG A 271 -3.03 -2.37 -1.81
CA ARG A 271 -2.04 -3.00 -2.68
C ARG A 271 -1.82 -4.46 -2.33
N TYR A 272 -1.71 -4.79 -1.05
CA TYR A 272 -1.46 -6.17 -0.64
C TYR A 272 -2.70 -7.03 -0.68
N ILE A 273 -3.90 -6.48 -0.47
CA ILE A 273 -5.15 -7.23 -0.71
C ILE A 273 -5.27 -7.62 -2.18
N ASP A 274 -4.91 -6.73 -3.11
CA ASP A 274 -4.87 -7.06 -4.54
C ASP A 274 -3.84 -8.17 -4.84
N LEU A 275 -2.62 -8.05 -4.30
CA LEU A 275 -1.55 -9.05 -4.49
C LEU A 275 -1.88 -10.41 -3.86
N LEU A 276 -2.59 -10.43 -2.74
CA LEU A 276 -3.00 -11.62 -2.01
C LEU A 276 -4.37 -12.13 -2.44
N TYR A 277 -5.05 -11.47 -3.39
CA TYR A 277 -6.44 -11.78 -3.74
C TYR A 277 -6.65 -13.25 -4.11
N LYS A 278 -5.69 -13.87 -4.80
CA LYS A 278 -5.76 -15.30 -5.16
C LYS A 278 -5.76 -16.20 -3.91
N ASP A 279 -4.85 -15.94 -2.97
CA ASP A 279 -4.71 -16.73 -1.75
C ASP A 279 -5.88 -16.46 -0.80
N LEU A 280 -6.29 -15.20 -0.66
CA LEU A 280 -7.48 -14.81 0.10
C LEU A 280 -8.75 -15.46 -0.47
N ASN A 281 -8.97 -15.42 -1.78
CA ASN A 281 -10.15 -16.03 -2.40
C ASN A 281 -10.14 -17.57 -2.34
N LYS A 282 -8.96 -18.19 -2.28
CA LYS A 282 -8.83 -19.64 -2.04
C LYS A 282 -9.35 -20.03 -0.66
N TRP A 283 -8.98 -19.28 0.38
CA TRP A 283 -9.26 -19.63 1.78
C TRP A 283 -10.52 -18.97 2.35
N TYR A 284 -10.84 -17.76 1.89
CA TYR A 284 -11.97 -16.94 2.31
C TYR A 284 -12.87 -16.67 1.09
N LYS A 285 -13.85 -17.54 0.87
CA LYS A 285 -14.81 -17.40 -0.25
C LYS A 285 -15.49 -16.03 -0.20
N ASN A 286 -15.71 -15.45 -1.36
CA ASN A 286 -16.31 -14.11 -1.53
C ASN A 286 -15.43 -12.96 -0.99
N SER A 287 -14.10 -13.16 -0.94
CA SER A 287 -13.17 -12.05 -0.69
C SER A 287 -13.41 -10.92 -1.69
N ILE A 288 -13.68 -9.71 -1.20
CA ILE A 288 -13.90 -8.52 -2.03
C ILE A 288 -12.57 -7.80 -2.21
N ASN A 289 -12.22 -7.46 -3.44
CA ASN A 289 -11.15 -6.50 -3.70
C ASN A 289 -11.64 -5.09 -3.34
N LEU A 290 -11.24 -4.63 -2.13
CA LEU A 290 -11.72 -3.39 -1.54
C LEU A 290 -11.40 -2.16 -2.39
N GLU A 291 -10.19 -2.10 -2.94
CA GLU A 291 -9.78 -0.99 -3.81
C GLU A 291 -10.70 -0.94 -5.04
N LYS A 292 -10.89 -2.07 -5.73
CA LYS A 292 -11.71 -2.13 -6.94
C LYS A 292 -13.15 -1.69 -6.66
N GLU A 293 -13.73 -2.15 -5.56
CA GLU A 293 -15.10 -1.79 -5.20
C GLU A 293 -15.24 -0.33 -4.79
N TYR A 294 -14.28 0.22 -4.03
CA TYR A 294 -14.23 1.63 -3.69
C TYR A 294 -14.07 2.51 -4.94
N VAL A 295 -13.07 2.22 -5.77
CA VAL A 295 -12.77 2.97 -7.01
C VAL A 295 -13.98 2.96 -7.95
N ARG A 296 -14.66 1.81 -8.11
CA ARG A 296 -15.88 1.72 -8.91
C ARG A 296 -17.00 2.64 -8.39
N LYS A 297 -17.24 2.65 -7.08
CA LYS A 297 -18.25 3.54 -6.46
C LYS A 297 -17.87 5.02 -6.58
N ALA A 298 -16.60 5.33 -6.43
CA ALA A 298 -16.08 6.69 -6.58
C ALA A 298 -16.26 7.21 -8.01
N TRP A 299 -15.91 6.42 -9.03
CA TRP A 299 -16.16 6.77 -10.44
C TRP A 299 -17.65 6.97 -10.72
N ARG A 300 -18.51 6.06 -10.25
CA ARG A 300 -19.96 6.23 -10.38
C ARG A 300 -20.46 7.54 -9.74
N SER A 301 -19.90 7.91 -8.59
CA SER A 301 -20.26 9.17 -7.92
C SER A 301 -19.83 10.40 -8.71
N LEU A 302 -18.73 10.32 -9.47
CA LEU A 302 -18.30 11.38 -10.39
C LEU A 302 -19.24 11.47 -11.59
N ASP A 303 -19.61 10.33 -12.18
CA ASP A 303 -20.55 10.26 -13.31
C ASP A 303 -21.92 10.85 -12.92
N GLU A 304 -22.42 10.53 -11.72
CA GLU A 304 -23.70 11.03 -11.20
C GLU A 304 -23.76 12.56 -11.07
N ILE A 305 -22.62 13.23 -10.90
CA ILE A 305 -22.53 14.70 -10.88
C ILE A 305 -22.11 15.30 -12.24
N GLY A 306 -22.04 14.46 -13.29
CA GLY A 306 -21.63 14.86 -14.64
C GLY A 306 -20.15 15.25 -14.74
N TRP A 307 -19.30 14.81 -13.81
CA TRP A 307 -17.87 15.05 -13.89
C TRP A 307 -17.23 14.08 -14.89
N SER A 308 -16.39 14.61 -15.76
CA SER A 308 -15.57 13.84 -16.69
C SER A 308 -14.15 14.38 -16.70
N MET A 309 -13.17 13.52 -16.99
CA MET A 309 -11.78 13.95 -17.19
C MET A 309 -11.72 15.07 -18.24
N PRO A 310 -11.07 16.22 -17.95
CA PRO A 310 -10.92 17.29 -18.92
C PRO A 310 -10.23 16.83 -20.20
N GLU A 311 -10.75 17.25 -21.35
CA GLU A 311 -10.26 16.82 -22.67
C GLU A 311 -8.76 17.07 -22.86
N TYR A 312 -8.29 18.23 -22.39
CA TYR A 312 -6.90 18.64 -22.50
C TYR A 312 -5.93 17.80 -21.65
N LEU A 313 -6.45 16.94 -20.76
CA LEU A 313 -5.68 15.99 -19.96
C LEU A 313 -5.67 14.58 -20.54
N LYS A 314 -6.47 14.31 -21.57
CA LYS A 314 -6.41 13.03 -22.28
C LYS A 314 -5.00 12.85 -22.82
N SER A 315 -4.34 11.75 -22.42
CA SER A 315 -2.92 11.42 -22.64
C SER A 315 -1.88 12.01 -21.67
N LEU A 316 -2.25 12.84 -20.70
CA LEU A 316 -1.30 13.43 -19.73
C LEU A 316 -1.22 12.70 -18.40
N TYR A 317 -2.06 11.68 -18.20
CA TYR A 317 -2.09 10.87 -17.00
C TYR A 317 -1.47 9.49 -17.21
N VAL A 318 -1.13 8.84 -16.09
CA VAL A 318 -0.69 7.44 -16.04
C VAL A 318 -1.60 6.65 -15.11
N ASP A 319 -1.80 5.37 -15.40
CA ASP A 319 -2.49 4.48 -14.47
C ASP A 319 -1.65 4.33 -13.18
N PHE A 320 -2.30 4.43 -12.03
CA PHE A 320 -1.65 4.38 -10.73
C PHE A 320 -0.90 3.06 -10.52
N ARG A 321 -1.39 1.95 -11.09
CA ARG A 321 -0.72 0.64 -10.98
C ARG A 321 0.57 0.59 -11.80
N GLU A 322 0.57 1.21 -12.99
CA GLU A 322 1.81 1.35 -13.79
C GLU A 322 2.85 2.17 -13.02
N ALA A 323 2.43 3.24 -12.35
CA ALA A 323 3.31 4.04 -11.49
C ALA A 323 3.89 3.25 -10.31
N LEU A 324 3.07 2.39 -9.70
CA LEU A 324 3.50 1.53 -8.59
C LEU A 324 4.44 0.40 -9.00
N ASP A 325 4.27 -0.16 -10.20
CA ASP A 325 5.20 -1.15 -10.76
C ASP A 325 6.60 -0.53 -10.95
N GLY A 326 6.66 0.81 -10.99
CA GLY A 326 7.88 1.59 -10.87
C GLY A 326 8.76 1.54 -12.11
N ARG A 327 8.37 0.84 -13.18
CA ARG A 327 9.12 0.81 -14.44
C ARG A 327 8.72 2.00 -15.31
N VAL A 328 9.65 2.92 -15.53
CA VAL A 328 9.37 4.15 -16.28
C VAL A 328 9.78 4.02 -17.74
N GLY A 329 10.89 3.35 -18.04
CA GLY A 329 11.39 3.14 -19.39
C GLY A 329 11.51 1.66 -19.74
N SER A 330 11.00 1.28 -20.91
CA SER A 330 11.20 -0.02 -21.56
C SER A 330 11.31 0.19 -23.07
N SER A 331 11.58 -0.84 -23.88
CA SER A 331 11.64 -0.72 -25.35
C SER A 331 10.38 -0.14 -26.02
N TYR A 332 9.28 0.06 -25.28
CA TYR A 332 8.01 0.61 -25.79
C TYR A 332 7.75 2.10 -25.45
N GLY A 333 8.70 2.79 -24.78
CA GLY A 333 8.48 4.17 -24.31
C GLY A 333 7.94 4.23 -22.88
N SER A 334 7.73 5.45 -22.39
CA SER A 334 7.25 5.72 -21.03
C SER A 334 5.85 6.34 -21.04
N PRO A 335 4.88 5.83 -20.27
CA PRO A 335 3.59 6.50 -20.11
C PRO A 335 3.69 7.74 -19.21
N PHE A 336 4.82 7.95 -18.54
CA PHE A 336 4.99 9.01 -17.54
C PHE A 336 5.31 10.35 -18.19
N LYS A 337 4.39 11.30 -18.05
CA LYS A 337 4.59 12.70 -18.42
C LYS A 337 4.68 13.54 -17.14
N PHE A 338 5.82 14.21 -16.97
CA PHE A 338 6.08 15.10 -15.84
C PHE A 338 5.87 16.54 -16.28
N LEU A 339 4.77 17.16 -15.86
CA LEU A 339 4.38 18.53 -16.23
C LEU A 339 5.17 19.54 -15.39
N HIS A 340 6.02 20.35 -16.01
CA HIS A 340 6.82 21.35 -15.29
C HIS A 340 6.05 22.66 -15.12
N TYR A 341 6.02 23.18 -13.89
CA TYR A 341 5.34 24.44 -13.58
C TYR A 341 6.30 25.46 -12.96
N ASP A 342 6.14 26.72 -13.35
CA ASP A 342 6.92 27.84 -12.81
C ASP A 342 6.40 28.33 -11.44
N GLU A 343 7.00 29.40 -10.92
CA GLU A 343 6.61 30.03 -9.65
C GLU A 343 5.23 30.67 -9.64
N ASN A 344 4.69 30.95 -10.82
CA ASN A 344 3.33 31.47 -10.97
C ASN A 344 2.32 30.32 -11.13
N GLY A 345 2.79 29.09 -11.32
CA GLY A 345 1.97 27.90 -11.56
C GLY A 345 1.65 27.69 -13.03
N VAL A 346 2.39 28.30 -13.97
CA VAL A 346 2.16 28.10 -15.40
C VAL A 346 2.92 26.87 -15.88
N ILE A 347 2.20 25.95 -16.52
CA ILE A 347 2.74 24.74 -17.16
C ILE A 347 2.84 24.98 -18.66
N LYS A 348 4.06 24.89 -19.21
CA LYS A 348 4.32 25.09 -20.65
C LYS A 348 4.96 23.88 -21.33
N GLU A 349 5.52 22.99 -20.53
CA GLU A 349 6.29 21.86 -21.03
C GLU A 349 6.16 20.64 -20.11
N TYR A 350 6.48 19.48 -20.66
CA TYR A 350 6.56 18.24 -19.91
C TYR A 350 7.78 17.43 -20.32
N THR A 351 8.27 16.61 -19.40
CA THR A 351 9.33 15.65 -19.68
C THR A 351 8.75 14.24 -19.76
N GLN A 352 9.21 13.45 -20.73
CA GLN A 352 8.80 12.06 -20.94
C GLN A 352 9.98 11.23 -21.43
N TRP A 353 10.07 9.97 -21.01
CA TRP A 353 11.11 9.05 -21.50
C TRP A 353 10.67 8.38 -22.81
N PHE A 354 11.55 8.34 -23.80
CA PHE A 354 11.31 7.75 -25.11
C PHE A 354 12.37 6.73 -25.49
N TYR A 355 11.93 5.63 -26.11
CA TYR A 355 12.79 4.66 -26.78
C TYR A 355 12.96 5.02 -28.26
N ARG A 356 14.19 5.02 -28.78
CA ARG A 356 14.49 5.34 -30.20
C ARG A 356 15.26 4.24 -30.92
N GLY A 357 14.88 2.98 -30.72
CA GLY A 357 15.44 1.83 -31.43
C GLY A 357 16.85 1.41 -30.99
N SER A 358 17.55 2.25 -30.22
CA SER A 358 18.75 1.88 -29.48
C SER A 358 18.79 2.61 -28.13
N TYR A 359 19.47 2.00 -27.17
CA TYR A 359 19.56 2.53 -25.82
C TYR A 359 20.32 3.86 -25.74
N GLU A 360 21.39 4.04 -26.53
CA GLU A 360 22.16 5.29 -26.61
C GLU A 360 21.34 6.49 -27.12
N ARG A 361 20.24 6.22 -27.83
CA ARG A 361 19.33 7.23 -28.37
C ARG A 361 18.05 7.37 -27.54
N SER A 362 17.94 6.62 -26.44
CA SER A 362 16.78 6.63 -25.55
C SER A 362 17.05 7.54 -24.35
N GLY A 363 16.01 8.14 -23.79
CA GLY A 363 16.19 9.05 -22.66
C GLY A 363 14.99 9.96 -22.44
N PHE A 364 15.16 10.88 -21.49
CA PHE A 364 14.17 11.91 -21.19
C PHE A 364 14.28 13.07 -22.17
N TYR A 365 13.15 13.44 -22.75
CA TYR A 365 13.01 14.58 -23.64
C TYR A 365 11.96 15.54 -23.09
N THR A 366 12.19 16.83 -23.30
CA THR A 366 11.25 17.89 -22.95
C THR A 366 10.45 18.30 -24.18
N TYR A 367 9.13 18.40 -24.01
CA TYR A 367 8.17 18.72 -25.04
C TYR A 367 7.37 19.95 -24.62
N LYS A 368 7.13 20.85 -25.55
CA LYS A 368 6.22 21.98 -25.34
C LYS A 368 4.78 21.51 -25.46
N LEU A 369 3.92 22.00 -24.58
CA LEU A 369 2.47 21.85 -24.73
C LEU A 369 1.98 22.76 -25.86
N SER A 370 0.91 22.33 -26.55
CA SER A 370 0.23 23.16 -27.56
C SER A 370 -0.43 24.41 -26.96
N GLN A 371 -0.76 24.35 -25.67
CA GLN A 371 -1.32 25.44 -24.88
C GLN A 371 -0.74 25.41 -23.47
N TYR A 372 -0.63 26.57 -22.84
CA TYR A 372 -0.26 26.62 -21.43
C TYR A 372 -1.42 26.15 -20.55
N ILE A 373 -1.10 25.50 -19.43
CA ILE A 373 -2.08 25.08 -18.42
C ILE A 373 -1.77 25.81 -17.12
N TYR A 374 -2.78 26.38 -16.47
CA TYR A 374 -2.60 26.99 -15.16
C TYR A 374 -2.81 25.95 -14.06
N LEU A 375 -1.83 25.75 -13.18
CA LEU A 375 -1.87 24.71 -12.14
C LEU A 375 -3.11 24.83 -11.22
N PRO A 376 -3.54 26.02 -10.78
CA PRO A 376 -4.80 26.19 -10.06
C PRO A 376 -6.03 25.67 -10.81
N GLU A 377 -6.16 25.99 -12.11
CA GLU A 377 -7.28 25.53 -12.95
C GLU A 377 -7.24 24.00 -13.10
N LEU A 378 -6.07 23.45 -13.41
CA LEU A 378 -5.84 22.01 -13.49
C LEU A 378 -6.28 21.29 -12.21
N LEU A 379 -5.83 21.77 -11.06
CA LEU A 379 -6.13 21.13 -9.79
C LEU A 379 -7.61 21.28 -9.42
N ASP A 380 -8.23 22.42 -9.73
CA ASP A 380 -9.66 22.63 -9.50
C ASP A 380 -10.53 21.70 -10.36
N ASP A 381 -10.15 21.49 -11.63
CA ASP A 381 -10.82 20.55 -12.55
C ASP A 381 -10.71 19.10 -12.05
N LEU A 382 -9.55 18.73 -11.52
CA LEU A 382 -9.29 17.39 -10.97
C LEU A 382 -9.84 17.19 -9.55
N MET A 383 -10.18 18.26 -8.83
CA MET A 383 -10.43 18.22 -7.39
C MET A 383 -11.57 17.26 -6.98
N PRO A 384 -12.71 17.14 -7.70
CA PRO A 384 -13.73 16.15 -7.35
C PRO A 384 -13.17 14.71 -7.34
N ALA A 385 -12.33 14.37 -8.32
CA ALA A 385 -11.71 13.06 -8.45
C ALA A 385 -10.54 12.86 -7.47
N ILE A 386 -9.78 13.92 -7.20
CA ILE A 386 -8.76 13.94 -6.13
C ILE A 386 -9.44 13.71 -4.78
N TYR A 387 -10.51 14.43 -4.46
CA TYR A 387 -11.26 14.26 -3.22
C TYR A 387 -11.69 12.81 -3.01
N LEU A 388 -12.18 12.14 -4.05
CA LEU A 388 -12.62 10.75 -3.98
C LEU A 388 -11.51 9.70 -4.03
N GLY A 389 -10.25 10.06 -4.28
CA GLY A 389 -9.18 9.05 -4.29
C GLY A 389 -8.86 8.42 -5.64
N VAL A 390 -9.62 8.73 -6.69
CA VAL A 390 -9.44 8.10 -7.99
C VAL A 390 -8.44 8.83 -8.87
N VAL A 391 -8.15 10.09 -8.57
CA VAL A 391 -7.02 10.85 -9.12
C VAL A 391 -6.07 11.23 -7.99
N ASP A 392 -4.78 11.21 -8.25
CA ASP A 392 -3.77 11.79 -7.37
C ASP A 392 -2.70 12.51 -8.19
N THR A 393 -1.92 13.38 -7.54
CA THR A 393 -0.89 14.17 -8.20
C THR A 393 0.36 14.24 -7.36
N THR A 394 1.52 13.91 -7.94
CA THR A 394 2.79 14.34 -7.35
C THR A 394 3.01 15.82 -7.67
N LEU A 395 3.81 16.50 -6.86
CA LEU A 395 4.08 17.94 -6.97
C LEU A 395 5.54 18.24 -7.26
N TYR A 396 6.42 17.26 -7.08
CA TYR A 396 7.86 17.41 -7.30
C TYR A 396 8.47 16.17 -7.95
N LEU A 397 9.47 16.39 -8.80
CA LEU A 397 10.33 15.36 -9.37
C LEU A 397 11.80 15.68 -9.06
N ASN A 398 12.52 14.78 -8.38
CA ASN A 398 13.95 14.98 -8.02
C ASN A 398 14.23 16.35 -7.35
N SER A 399 13.23 16.91 -6.65
CA SER A 399 13.20 18.25 -6.02
C SER A 399 12.82 19.44 -6.92
N GLY A 400 12.68 19.24 -8.23
CA GLY A 400 12.11 20.23 -9.16
C GLY A 400 10.58 20.26 -9.11
N ARG A 401 9.99 21.41 -9.47
CA ARG A 401 8.54 21.60 -9.59
C ARG A 401 8.01 20.89 -10.84
N ALA A 402 7.55 19.66 -10.64
CA ALA A 402 6.97 18.87 -11.70
C ALA A 402 5.82 18.03 -11.16
N LEU A 403 4.74 17.97 -11.91
CA LEU A 403 3.52 17.29 -11.55
C LEU A 403 3.35 16.02 -12.41
N LEU A 404 3.06 14.90 -11.75
CA LEU A 404 2.64 13.66 -12.40
C LEU A 404 1.20 13.38 -11.99
N ILE A 405 0.29 13.23 -12.96
CA ILE A 405 -1.11 12.89 -12.72
C ILE A 405 -1.25 11.37 -12.72
N LEU A 406 -1.82 10.83 -11.65
CA LEU A 406 -2.04 9.41 -11.46
C LEU A 406 -3.53 9.10 -11.39
N ILE A 407 -3.99 8.05 -12.06
CA ILE A 407 -5.40 7.66 -12.09
C ILE A 407 -5.59 6.22 -11.64
N ARG A 408 -6.58 5.97 -10.78
CA ARG A 408 -7.02 4.61 -10.43
C ARG A 408 -8.16 4.21 -11.34
N SER A 409 -7.93 3.22 -12.19
CA SER A 409 -8.93 2.69 -13.11
C SER A 409 -9.65 1.48 -12.49
N PRO A 410 -10.99 1.36 -12.62
CA PRO A 410 -11.75 0.23 -12.08
C PRO A 410 -11.47 -1.11 -12.84
N SER A 411 -10.96 -1.03 -14.06
CA SER A 411 -10.58 -2.17 -14.92
C SER A 411 -9.29 -1.86 -15.71
N ARG A 412 -8.56 -2.90 -16.15
CA ARG A 412 -7.48 -2.77 -17.16
C ARG A 412 -8.03 -2.48 -18.56
N GLU A 413 -9.33 -2.67 -18.76
CA GLU A 413 -10.01 -2.31 -19.99
C GLU A 413 -10.16 -0.79 -20.01
N LYS A 414 -9.56 -0.19 -21.04
CA LYS A 414 -9.25 1.24 -21.22
C LYS A 414 -10.40 2.16 -20.84
N LEU A 415 -10.07 3.23 -20.09
CA LEU A 415 -10.85 4.47 -19.97
C LEU A 415 -11.02 5.16 -21.32
#